data_AF-A0A8C5SRS9-F1
#
_entry.id   AF-A0A8C5SRS9-F1
#
_cell.length_a   1.000
_cell.length_b   1.000
_cell.length_c   1.000
_cell.angle_alpha   90.00
_cell.angle_beta   90.00
_cell.angle_gamma   90.00
#
_symmetry.space_group_name_H-M   'P 1'
#
loop_
_entity.id
_entity.type
_entity.pdbx_description
1 polymer ?
#
loop_
_entity_poly.entity_id
_entity_poly.type
_entity_poly.pdbx_seq_one_letter_code
_entity_poly.pdbx_strand_id
1 'polypeptide(L)'
;MVPSDNLSDALKKLKITAVDSRADSLEGCLDCLLQALAQNNIETNEKIQKSGILPVFASLLTQQSSCTAKVANIIAEVAKNEFMRNPCVDAGLIPPLVQLLNCKEQEVLLQTGRALGNICYDSRNEFTCFNSFLYWKTCQILFL
;
A
#
# COMPACT_ATOMS: atom_id res chain seq x y z
N MET A 1 1.73 14.12 17.87
CA MET A 1 0.30 14.22 17.47
C MET A 1 0.28 14.81 16.08
N VAL A 2 0.04 14.01 15.04
CA VAL A 2 -0.06 14.54 13.66
C VAL A 2 -1.40 15.27 13.57
N PRO A 3 -1.43 16.59 13.32
CA PRO A 3 -2.68 17.33 13.18
C PRO A 3 -3.51 16.69 12.07
N SER A 4 -4.80 16.44 12.34
CA SER A 4 -5.68 15.71 11.43
C SER A 4 -5.90 16.43 10.08
N ASP A 5 -5.57 17.72 10.03
CA ASP A 5 -5.55 18.57 8.82
C ASP A 5 -4.35 18.27 7.91
N ASN A 6 -3.19 17.93 8.48
CA ASN A 6 -1.98 17.63 7.70
C ASN A 6 -2.14 16.36 6.83
N LEU A 7 -2.91 15.37 7.30
CA LEU A 7 -3.16 14.14 6.53
C LEU A 7 -4.02 14.42 5.29
N SER A 8 -5.05 15.26 5.41
CA SER A 8 -5.95 15.60 4.30
C SER A 8 -5.19 16.37 3.21
N ASP A 9 -4.35 17.31 3.62
CA ASP A 9 -3.50 18.06 2.69
C ASP A 9 -2.41 17.19 2.06
N ALA A 10 -1.81 16.27 2.81
CA ALA A 10 -0.86 15.29 2.27
C ALA A 10 -1.53 14.39 1.21
N LEU A 11 -2.75 13.91 1.46
CA LEU A 11 -3.52 13.09 0.52
C LEU A 11 -3.86 13.87 -0.76
N LYS A 12 -4.28 15.13 -0.63
CA LYS A 12 -4.55 16.01 -1.79
C LYS A 12 -3.29 16.28 -2.59
N LYS A 13 -2.18 16.61 -1.91
CA LYS A 13 -0.88 16.82 -2.56
C LYS A 13 -0.42 15.55 -3.27
N LEU A 14 -0.50 14.39 -2.62
CA LEU A 14 -0.13 13.10 -3.21
C LEU A 14 -0.90 12.82 -4.51
N LYS A 15 -2.21 13.12 -4.54
CA LYS A 15 -3.03 13.03 -5.75
C LYS A 15 -2.54 13.90 -6.89
N ILE A 16 -2.12 15.13 -6.60
CA ILE A 16 -1.62 16.09 -7.59
C ILE A 16 -0.21 15.70 -8.05
N THR A 17 0.67 15.37 -7.11
CA THR A 17 2.08 15.00 -7.38
C THR A 17 2.22 13.66 -8.10
N ALA A 18 1.26 12.74 -7.96
CA ALA A 18 1.24 11.54 -8.80
C ALA A 18 1.05 11.86 -10.30
N VAL A 19 0.58 13.06 -10.64
CA VAL A 19 0.40 13.54 -12.03
C VAL A 19 1.57 14.43 -12.48
N ASP A 20 2.19 15.17 -11.55
CA ASP A 20 3.32 16.06 -11.78
C ASP A 20 4.59 15.46 -11.16
N SER A 21 5.52 14.96 -11.98
CA SER A 21 6.75 14.19 -11.70
C SER A 21 7.78 14.77 -10.69
N ARG A 22 7.37 15.45 -9.61
CA ARG A 22 8.23 16.02 -8.57
C ARG A 22 8.38 15.06 -7.39
N ALA A 23 9.42 14.22 -7.45
CA ALA A 23 9.72 13.17 -6.47
C ALA A 23 9.90 13.68 -5.03
N ASP A 24 10.52 14.84 -4.81
CA ASP A 24 10.84 15.35 -3.46
C ASP A 24 9.59 15.66 -2.62
N SER A 25 8.49 16.07 -3.26
CA SER A 25 7.22 16.35 -2.57
C SER A 25 6.42 15.08 -2.28
N LEU A 26 6.67 14.01 -3.03
CA LEU A 26 5.97 12.73 -2.90
C LEU A 26 6.39 12.01 -1.61
N GLU A 27 7.71 11.93 -1.36
CA GLU A 27 8.23 11.25 -0.16
C GLU A 27 7.69 11.84 1.14
N GLY A 28 7.70 13.17 1.27
CA GLY A 28 7.15 13.83 2.46
C GLY A 28 5.65 13.53 2.69
N CYS A 29 4.88 13.35 1.62
CA CYS A 29 3.48 12.96 1.72
C CYS A 29 3.33 11.49 2.19
N LEU A 30 4.16 10.59 1.67
CA LEU A 30 4.19 9.18 2.06
C LEU A 30 4.61 9.00 3.52
N ASP A 31 5.61 9.75 3.99
CA ASP A 31 6.08 9.68 5.38
C ASP A 31 5.01 10.21 6.35
N CYS A 32 4.31 11.30 6.01
CA CYS A 32 3.17 11.78 6.78
C CYS A 32 2.04 10.75 6.86
N LEU A 33 1.77 10.03 5.77
CA LEU A 33 0.79 8.95 5.71
C LEU A 33 1.18 7.76 6.60
N LEU A 34 2.42 7.30 6.51
CA LEU A 34 2.94 6.23 7.38
C LEU A 34 2.85 6.62 8.85
N GLN A 35 3.21 7.84 9.20
CA GLN A 35 3.13 8.32 10.58
C GLN A 35 1.68 8.41 11.10
N ALA A 36 0.72 8.72 10.22
CA ALA A 36 -0.70 8.72 10.55
C ALA A 36 -1.25 7.29 10.71
N LEU A 37 -0.78 6.34 9.89
CA LEU A 37 -1.15 4.92 9.95
C LEU A 37 -0.54 4.22 11.16
N ALA A 38 0.69 4.59 11.56
CA ALA A 38 1.36 4.07 12.74
C ALA A 38 0.60 4.36 14.05
N GLN A 39 -0.24 5.41 14.07
CA GLN A 39 -1.12 5.71 15.21
C GLN A 39 -2.36 4.80 15.26
N ASN A 40 -2.56 3.93 14.26
CA ASN A 40 -3.64 2.95 14.14
C ASN A 40 -5.04 3.54 14.39
N ASN A 41 -5.27 4.76 13.91
CA ASN A 41 -6.55 5.44 14.06
C ASN A 41 -7.53 5.00 12.96
N ILE A 42 -8.76 4.65 13.36
CA ILE A 42 -9.84 4.30 12.43
C ILE A 42 -10.15 5.49 11.51
N GLU A 43 -10.15 6.71 12.04
CA GLU A 43 -10.35 7.94 11.25
C GLU A 43 -9.32 8.13 10.13
N THR A 44 -8.07 7.72 10.34
CA THR A 44 -7.02 7.79 9.30
C THR A 44 -7.39 6.88 8.13
N ASN A 45 -7.81 5.65 8.41
CA ASN A 45 -8.21 4.67 7.40
C ASN A 45 -9.43 5.15 6.62
N GLU A 46 -10.45 5.67 7.30
CA GLU A 46 -11.62 6.26 6.64
C GLU A 46 -11.25 7.45 5.76
N LYS A 47 -10.36 8.35 6.22
CA LYS A 47 -9.89 9.48 5.42
C LYS A 47 -9.15 9.01 4.17
N ILE A 48 -8.28 8.01 4.28
CA ILE A 48 -7.57 7.41 3.14
C ILE A 48 -8.56 6.83 2.14
N GLN A 49 -9.55 6.06 2.62
CA GLN A 49 -10.59 5.50 1.77
C GLN A 49 -11.42 6.58 1.07
N LYS A 50 -11.96 7.54 1.83
CA LYS A 50 -12.77 8.66 1.33
C LYS A 50 -11.99 9.56 0.38
N SER A 51 -10.68 9.70 0.61
CA SER A 51 -9.82 10.47 -0.30
C SER A 51 -9.64 9.79 -1.66
N GLY A 52 -9.89 8.49 -1.78
CA GLY A 52 -9.71 7.74 -3.02
C GLY A 52 -8.26 7.72 -3.50
N ILE A 53 -7.30 7.61 -2.59
CA ILE A 53 -5.86 7.57 -2.90
C ILE A 53 -5.37 6.16 -3.29
N LEU A 54 -6.12 5.11 -2.95
CA LEU A 54 -5.72 3.72 -3.22
C LEU A 54 -5.40 3.46 -4.72
N PRO A 55 -6.20 3.92 -5.70
CA PRO A 55 -5.86 3.75 -7.12
C PRO A 55 -4.60 4.52 -7.54
N VAL A 56 -4.26 5.61 -6.83
CA VAL A 56 -3.02 6.36 -7.06
C VAL A 56 -1.83 5.52 -6.62
N PHE A 57 -1.94 4.81 -5.48
CA PHE A 57 -0.91 3.86 -5.07
C PHE A 57 -0.73 2.73 -6.10
N ALA A 58 -1.81 2.18 -6.66
CA ALA A 58 -1.72 1.19 -7.73
C ALA A 58 -0.90 1.70 -8.92
N SER A 59 -1.13 2.96 -9.31
CA SER A 59 -0.39 3.61 -10.40
C SER A 59 1.08 3.82 -10.04
N LEU A 60 1.38 4.26 -8.81
CA LEU A 60 2.75 4.45 -8.33
C LEU A 60 3.54 3.14 -8.23
N LEU A 61 2.90 2.06 -7.77
CA LEU A 61 3.52 0.72 -7.73
C LEU A 61 3.87 0.23 -9.13
N THR A 62 3.00 0.51 -10.12
CA THR A 62 3.23 0.13 -11.52
C THR A 62 4.42 0.88 -12.13
N GLN A 63 4.65 2.13 -11.73
CA GLN A 63 5.79 2.95 -12.20
C GLN A 63 7.14 2.55 -11.60
N GLN A 64 7.17 1.71 -10.56
CA GLN A 64 8.40 1.21 -9.91
C GLN A 64 9.45 2.31 -9.65
N SER A 65 9.07 3.32 -8.86
CA SER A 65 9.97 4.39 -8.43
C SER A 65 10.73 4.04 -7.13
N SER A 66 11.67 4.90 -6.71
CA SER A 66 12.35 4.78 -5.39
C SER A 66 11.38 4.70 -4.21
N CYS A 67 10.16 5.21 -4.38
CA CYS A 67 9.12 5.22 -3.36
C CYS A 67 8.31 3.92 -3.28
N THR A 68 8.55 2.94 -4.17
CA THR A 68 7.74 1.71 -4.27
C THR A 68 7.67 0.94 -2.95
N ALA A 69 8.80 0.79 -2.26
CA ALA A 69 8.86 0.15 -0.95
C ALA A 69 8.00 0.88 0.10
N LYS A 70 8.07 2.22 0.13
CA LYS A 70 7.25 3.06 1.02
C LYS A 70 5.76 2.91 0.70
N VAL A 71 5.38 2.94 -0.58
CA VAL A 71 3.98 2.76 -1.01
C VAL A 71 3.47 1.37 -0.62
N ALA A 72 4.25 0.31 -0.85
CA ALA A 72 3.90 -1.04 -0.43
C ALA A 72 3.71 -1.14 1.10
N ASN A 73 4.59 -0.49 1.87
CA ASN A 73 4.46 -0.44 3.34
C ASN A 73 3.17 0.27 3.78
N ILE A 74 2.84 1.42 3.16
CA ILE A 74 1.57 2.13 3.43
C ILE A 74 0.39 1.18 3.20
N ILE A 75 0.37 0.46 2.09
CA ILE A 75 -0.70 -0.49 1.79
C ILE A 75 -0.75 -1.61 2.83
N ALA A 76 0.41 -2.12 3.26
CA ALA A 76 0.48 -3.13 4.32
C ALA A 76 -0.12 -2.63 5.63
N GLU A 77 0.18 -1.41 6.03
CA GLU A 77 -0.36 -0.80 7.25
C GLU A 77 -1.86 -0.51 7.12
N VAL A 78 -2.32 -0.02 5.97
CA VAL A 78 -3.74 0.17 5.68
C VAL A 78 -4.50 -1.16 5.74
N ALA A 79 -3.96 -2.21 5.13
CA ALA A 79 -4.60 -3.52 5.05
C ALA A 79 -4.60 -4.30 6.38
N LYS A 80 -3.87 -3.84 7.42
CA LYS A 80 -4.04 -4.37 8.78
C LYS A 80 -5.48 -4.25 9.25
N ASN A 81 -6.13 -3.15 8.85
CA ASN A 81 -7.52 -2.91 9.15
C ASN A 81 -8.43 -3.68 8.18
N GLU A 82 -9.31 -4.53 8.74
CA GLU A 82 -10.25 -5.34 7.98
C GLU A 82 -11.15 -4.52 7.04
N PHE A 83 -11.59 -3.34 7.49
CA PHE A 83 -12.44 -2.44 6.71
C PHE A 83 -11.76 -1.91 5.45
N MET A 84 -10.43 -1.87 5.44
CA MET A 84 -9.65 -1.39 4.31
C MET A 84 -9.26 -2.48 3.32
N ARG A 85 -9.39 -3.76 3.68
CA ARG A 85 -9.01 -4.88 2.81
C ARG A 85 -9.83 -4.89 1.52
N ASN A 86 -11.16 -4.83 1.62
CA ASN A 86 -12.05 -4.79 0.45
C ASN A 86 -11.77 -3.58 -0.46
N PRO A 87 -11.68 -2.34 0.06
CA PRO A 87 -11.27 -1.18 -0.74
C PRO A 87 -9.92 -1.34 -1.44
N CYS A 88 -8.94 -2.00 -0.82
CA CYS A 88 -7.65 -2.28 -1.44
C CYS A 88 -7.79 -3.24 -2.65
N VAL A 89 -8.66 -4.25 -2.54
CA VAL A 89 -9.00 -5.15 -3.65
C VAL A 89 -9.72 -4.39 -4.75
N ASP A 90 -10.75 -3.64 -4.40
CA ASP A 90 -11.59 -2.88 -5.34
C ASP A 90 -10.78 -1.79 -6.07
N ALA A 91 -9.79 -1.20 -5.41
CA ALA A 91 -8.86 -0.25 -6.00
C ALA A 91 -7.83 -0.89 -6.95
N GLY A 92 -7.81 -2.23 -7.08
CA GLY A 92 -6.90 -2.93 -7.97
C GLY A 92 -5.45 -2.95 -7.50
N LEU A 93 -5.21 -3.01 -6.18
CA LEU A 93 -3.83 -3.07 -5.64
C LEU A 93 -3.16 -4.44 -5.79
N ILE A 94 -3.94 -5.53 -5.92
CA ILE A 94 -3.39 -6.89 -6.00
C ILE A 94 -2.48 -7.07 -7.23
N PRO A 95 -2.88 -6.75 -8.48
CA PRO A 95 -2.05 -7.01 -9.64
C PRO A 95 -0.68 -6.30 -9.61
N PRO A 96 -0.58 -4.99 -9.26
CA PRO A 96 0.71 -4.32 -9.10
C PRO A 96 1.57 -4.95 -8.00
N LEU A 97 0.98 -5.31 -6.85
CA LEU A 97 1.71 -5.98 -5.77
C LEU A 97 2.27 -7.35 -6.22
N VAL A 98 1.47 -8.15 -6.92
CA VAL A 98 1.94 -9.44 -7.45
C VAL A 98 3.09 -9.26 -8.44
N GLN A 99 3.05 -8.21 -9.28
CA GLN A 99 4.17 -7.90 -10.17
C GLN A 99 5.44 -7.55 -9.41
N LEU A 100 5.33 -6.81 -8.30
CA LEU A 100 6.44 -6.43 -7.44
C LEU A 100 7.12 -7.60 -6.73
N LEU A 101 6.45 -8.75 -6.60
CA LEU A 101 7.09 -9.97 -6.12
C LEU A 101 8.22 -10.47 -7.04
N ASN A 102 8.29 -10.01 -8.28
CA ASN A 102 9.42 -10.30 -9.17
C ASN A 102 10.56 -9.28 -9.06
N CYS A 103 10.45 -8.30 -8.16
CA CYS A 103 11.49 -7.29 -7.99
C CYS A 103 12.71 -7.87 -7.26
N LYS A 104 13.91 -7.35 -7.55
CA LYS A 104 15.16 -7.78 -6.89
C LYS A 104 15.39 -7.12 -5.53
N GLU A 105 14.62 -6.09 -5.22
CA GLU A 105 14.73 -5.28 -4.01
C GLU A 105 14.08 -6.01 -2.82
N GLN A 106 14.88 -6.45 -1.86
CA GLN A 106 14.40 -7.22 -0.70
C GLN A 106 13.38 -6.43 0.13
N GLU A 107 13.57 -5.12 0.29
CA GLU A 107 12.63 -4.27 1.01
C GLU A 107 11.27 -4.20 0.30
N VAL A 108 11.27 -4.06 -1.03
CA VAL A 108 10.04 -4.07 -1.82
C VAL A 108 9.32 -5.41 -1.68
N LEU A 109 10.05 -6.52 -1.77
CA LEU A 109 9.50 -7.87 -1.60
C LEU A 109 8.88 -8.07 -0.22
N LEU A 110 9.58 -7.64 0.83
CA LEU A 110 9.11 -7.73 2.22
C LEU A 110 7.79 -6.98 2.39
N GLN A 111 7.75 -5.70 1.99
CA GLN A 111 6.55 -4.87 2.18
C GLN A 111 5.39 -5.34 1.30
N THR A 112 5.68 -5.77 0.07
CA THR A 112 4.70 -6.35 -0.84
C THR A 112 4.09 -7.63 -0.28
N GLY A 113 4.92 -8.51 0.27
CA GLY A 113 4.48 -9.74 0.93
C GLY A 113 3.60 -9.46 2.14
N ARG A 114 3.98 -8.48 2.99
CA ARG A 114 3.15 -8.02 4.12
C ARG A 114 1.81 -7.46 3.65
N ALA A 115 1.81 -6.62 2.61
CA ALA A 115 0.60 -6.02 2.06
C ALA A 115 -0.37 -7.08 1.54
N LEU A 116 0.10 -7.98 0.68
CA LEU A 116 -0.70 -9.09 0.16
C LEU A 116 -1.19 -10.00 1.28
N GLY A 117 -0.32 -10.37 2.24
CA GLY A 117 -0.69 -11.18 3.39
C GLY A 117 -1.86 -10.57 4.18
N ASN A 118 -1.82 -9.26 4.44
CA ASN A 118 -2.87 -8.56 5.17
C ASN A 118 -4.17 -8.42 4.36
N ILE A 119 -4.09 -8.11 3.07
CA ILE A 119 -5.27 -7.99 2.18
C ILE A 119 -5.98 -9.33 2.06
N CYS A 120 -5.21 -10.41 1.89
CA CYS A 120 -5.74 -11.75 1.65
C CYS A 120 -6.02 -12.55 2.95
N TYR A 121 -5.77 -11.97 4.14
CA TYR A 121 -5.92 -12.66 5.43
C TYR A 121 -7.36 -13.11 5.74
N ASP A 122 -8.35 -12.32 5.32
CA ASP A 122 -9.78 -12.52 5.68
C ASP A 122 -10.72 -12.35 4.48
N SER A 123 -10.17 -11.96 3.34
CA SER A 123 -10.92 -11.92 2.10
C SER A 123 -11.28 -13.35 1.72
N ARG A 124 -12.53 -13.76 1.97
CA ARG A 124 -13.17 -14.98 1.43
C ARG A 124 -13.01 -15.14 -0.10
N ASN A 125 -12.50 -14.12 -0.78
CA ASN A 125 -11.93 -14.18 -2.12
C ASN A 125 -10.53 -14.82 -2.11
N GLU A 126 -10.46 -16.06 -1.63
CA GLU A 126 -9.21 -16.84 -1.60
C GLU A 126 -8.64 -17.03 -3.01
N PHE A 127 -9.49 -17.16 -4.03
CA PHE A 127 -9.09 -17.58 -5.38
C PHE A 127 -8.14 -16.62 -6.12
N THR A 128 -8.25 -15.31 -5.93
CA THR A 128 -7.43 -14.33 -6.67
C THR A 128 -6.05 -14.13 -6.04
N CYS A 129 -5.95 -14.27 -4.71
CA CYS A 129 -4.68 -14.17 -3.99
C CYS A 129 -3.91 -15.51 -3.91
N PHE A 130 -4.61 -16.65 -3.83
CA PHE A 130 -4.01 -17.95 -3.51
C PHE A 130 -2.95 -18.39 -4.51
N ASN A 131 -3.22 -18.27 -5.81
CA ASN A 131 -2.32 -18.83 -6.84
C ASN A 131 -0.95 -18.15 -6.87
N SER A 132 -0.88 -16.84 -6.60
CA SER A 132 0.38 -16.11 -6.57
C SER A 132 1.08 -16.21 -5.21
N PHE A 133 0.31 -16.23 -4.10
CA PHE A 133 0.87 -16.20 -2.75
C PHE A 133 1.33 -17.58 -2.25
N LEU A 134 0.67 -18.70 -2.62
CA LEU A 134 1.20 -20.03 -2.32
C LEU A 134 2.46 -20.32 -3.12
N TYR A 135 2.50 -19.96 -4.41
CA TYR A 135 3.72 -20.13 -5.21
C TYR A 135 4.89 -19.33 -4.61
N TRP A 136 4.62 -18.11 -4.12
CA TRP A 136 5.61 -17.31 -3.41
C TRP A 136 6.04 -17.90 -2.05
N LYS A 137 5.09 -18.31 -1.19
CA LYS A 137 5.40 -18.98 0.10
C LYS A 137 6.21 -20.25 -0.09
N THR A 138 5.94 -21.01 -1.14
CA THR A 138 6.63 -22.28 -1.42
C THR A 138 8.00 -22.05 -2.07
N CYS A 139 8.21 -20.93 -2.79
CA CYS A 139 9.47 -20.65 -3.48
C CYS A 139 10.47 -19.76 -2.71
N GLN A 140 10.08 -18.95 -1.71
CA GLN A 140 11.06 -18.01 -1.13
C GLN A 140 10.92 -17.59 0.34
N ILE A 141 9.94 -18.06 1.12
CA ILE A 141 9.84 -17.71 2.56
C ILE A 141 10.06 -18.94 3.43
N LEU A 142 11.34 -19.30 3.58
CA LEU A 142 11.82 -20.08 4.73
C LEU A 142 12.74 -19.25 5.65
N PHE A 143 12.95 -17.96 5.37
CA PHE A 143 13.84 -17.10 6.17
C PHE A 143 13.37 -15.64 6.22
N LEU A 144 12.28 -15.38 6.93
CA LEU A 144 12.06 -14.14 7.69
C LEU A 144 11.50 -14.52 9.05
#